data_AF-A0A7C5BSA2-F1
#
_entry.id   AF-A0A7C5BSA2-F1
#
_cell.length_a   1.000
_cell.length_b   1.000
_cell.length_c   1.000
_cell.angle_alpha   90.00
_cell.angle_beta   90.00
_cell.angle_gamma   90.00
#
_symmetry.space_group_name_H-M   'P 1'
#
loop_
_entity.id
_entity.type
_entity.pdbx_description
1 polymer ?
#
loop_
_entity_poly.entity_id
_entity_poly.type
_entity_poly.pdbx_seq_one_letter_code
_entity_poly.pdbx_strand_id
1 'polypeptide(L)'
;MRLLCFLALMLICLCTRQALGKTGRSLMTDEQIRQARANAAKYDWAAKSLTDAKNAVDWVLRMSDEDLWNFVPPADQPRALNVCFSVDCPVHGAEIFRKGGHYPWIIDRDHPFKVKCPIGGEVYPSNDFVPWSDSHAAKPDAGAQYFDDGSGWVAEDGKRYWFVAYYIFWQRWRGDILPVIPKLAYVYALTGDARYSHKAAVMLARIASEYPKMDYRKQAYHNGSYPAPCTGKILDLDWEGSATIEPLAVAYDEIYDGLGDDTALAAFLAGKGIAHPKDFIEANFLQEAAKAIETGIVHGNMNFQEQLAVVARVLDNSDPSRGYTTDQMIDWIMNGPGEMNTLLYNGVTRDGAASEESIGYTSIWTNSFLGLGERLKPLGCDILSNPRLKKMVDFYVQTTVADRFSPCIGDAHGDMTGGAAPVLNRYIFGKAYQIWGDPIYAKVLNRVGWPAPEIAEKPEALEAAEAKAKSLGTDLDLKTRDLGGYGLAVLETGKGDSHRAATLYYGSEGAWHGHFDRLNISMWSRGRCVLPEMG
;
A
#
# COMPACT_ATOMS: atom_id res chain seq x y z
N MET A 1 48.31 40.48 -27.39
CA MET A 1 47.33 40.56 -26.28
C MET A 1 45.90 40.25 -26.74
N ARG A 2 45.70 39.15 -27.49
CA ARG A 2 44.39 38.64 -27.98
C ARG A 2 44.43 37.12 -28.21
N LEU A 3 45.03 36.37 -27.29
CA LEU A 3 45.09 34.91 -27.37
C LEU A 3 44.93 34.19 -26.01
N LEU A 4 44.56 34.93 -24.96
CA LEU A 4 44.44 34.41 -23.60
C LEU A 4 42.99 34.38 -23.05
N CYS A 5 42.01 34.91 -23.79
CA CYS A 5 40.60 34.91 -23.35
C CYS A 5 39.76 33.73 -23.88
N PHE A 6 40.27 32.90 -24.79
CA PHE A 6 39.48 31.79 -25.36
C PHE A 6 39.69 30.44 -24.67
N LEU A 7 40.75 30.26 -23.86
CA LEU A 7 40.97 29.02 -23.11
C LEU A 7 40.25 28.97 -21.76
N ALA A 8 39.85 30.13 -21.21
CA ALA A 8 39.18 30.20 -19.91
C ALA A 8 37.66 29.96 -19.98
N LEU A 9 37.04 30.02 -21.16
CA LEU A 9 35.60 29.72 -21.34
C LEU A 9 35.30 28.28 -21.75
N MET A 10 36.30 27.46 -22.11
CA MET A 10 36.10 26.04 -22.43
C MET A 10 36.29 25.09 -21.25
N LEU A 11 36.76 25.58 -20.11
CA LEU A 11 36.98 24.78 -18.89
C LEU A 11 35.91 24.92 -17.81
N ILE A 12 34.79 25.63 -18.09
CA ILE A 12 33.67 25.79 -17.14
C ILE A 12 32.42 24.97 -17.54
N CYS A 13 32.42 24.26 -18.68
CA CYS A 13 31.30 23.41 -19.11
C CYS A 13 31.51 21.89 -18.93
N LEU A 14 32.37 21.48 -17.99
CA LEU A 14 32.64 20.06 -17.71
C LEU A 14 32.59 19.81 -16.20
N CYS A 15 31.41 19.94 -15.58
CA CYS A 15 31.02 19.24 -14.34
C CYS A 15 29.54 19.49 -13.98
N THR A 16 28.64 19.25 -14.92
CA THR A 16 27.34 18.68 -14.58
C THR A 16 27.18 17.44 -15.46
N ARG A 17 27.91 16.36 -15.12
CA ARG A 17 27.34 15.05 -15.39
C ARG A 17 26.09 15.00 -14.53
N GLN A 18 24.96 15.40 -15.10
CA GLN A 18 23.67 15.02 -14.56
C GLN A 18 23.76 13.50 -14.50
N ALA A 19 23.81 12.95 -13.29
CA ALA A 19 23.91 11.51 -13.14
C ALA A 19 22.73 10.90 -13.90
N LEU A 20 23.02 10.00 -14.84
CA LEU A 20 22.00 9.37 -15.70
C LEU A 20 21.20 8.30 -14.94
N GLY A 21 21.16 8.39 -13.61
CA GLY A 21 20.68 7.35 -12.71
C GLY A 21 20.92 7.69 -11.25
N LYS A 22 20.27 6.91 -10.38
CA LYS A 22 20.39 6.98 -8.93
C LYS A 22 21.83 7.03 -8.42
N THR A 23 22.10 7.93 -7.50
CA THR A 23 23.42 8.09 -6.82
C THR A 23 23.36 7.92 -5.30
N GLY A 24 22.16 7.86 -4.73
CA GLY A 24 21.92 7.77 -3.30
C GLY A 24 20.44 7.51 -3.02
N ARG A 25 20.09 7.46 -1.73
CA ARG A 25 18.69 7.42 -1.29
C ARG A 25 17.92 8.63 -1.79
N SER A 26 16.68 8.42 -2.22
CA SER A 26 15.85 9.47 -2.79
C SER A 26 14.54 9.69 -2.04
N LEU A 27 14.09 8.77 -1.17
CA LEU A 27 12.84 8.87 -0.42
C LEU A 27 13.03 9.54 0.94
N MET A 28 13.83 8.93 1.83
CA MET A 28 14.08 9.44 3.18
C MET A 28 15.37 10.27 3.21
N THR A 29 15.26 11.52 3.61
CA THR A 29 16.42 12.43 3.71
C THR A 29 17.28 12.14 4.94
N ASP A 30 18.54 12.56 4.91
CA ASP A 30 19.44 12.44 6.07
C ASP A 30 18.93 13.20 7.30
N GLU A 31 18.22 14.31 7.09
CA GLU A 31 17.59 15.06 8.17
C GLU A 31 16.46 14.26 8.83
N GLN A 32 15.61 13.61 8.04
CA GLN A 32 14.57 12.72 8.57
C GLN A 32 15.16 11.55 9.35
N ILE A 33 16.26 10.95 8.88
CA ILE A 33 16.95 9.87 9.61
C ILE A 33 17.53 10.40 10.93
N ARG A 34 18.21 11.54 10.90
CA ARG A 34 18.74 12.16 12.13
C ARG A 34 17.62 12.48 13.12
N GLN A 35 16.50 13.02 12.64
CA GLN A 35 15.35 13.31 13.48
C GLN A 35 14.75 12.04 14.06
N ALA A 36 14.60 10.99 13.27
CA ALA A 36 14.08 9.71 13.74
C ALA A 36 14.97 9.06 14.81
N ARG A 37 16.30 9.14 14.62
CA ARG A 37 17.28 8.69 15.62
C ARG A 37 17.21 9.51 16.90
N ALA A 38 17.12 10.84 16.79
CA ALA A 38 16.98 11.73 17.93
C ALA A 38 15.68 11.44 18.71
N ASN A 39 14.58 11.21 18.00
CA ASN A 39 13.30 10.85 18.61
C ASN A 39 13.38 9.50 19.33
N ALA A 40 13.96 8.47 18.70
CA ALA A 40 14.14 7.16 19.32
C ALA A 40 15.05 7.21 20.57
N ALA A 41 15.96 8.18 20.67
CA ALA A 41 16.79 8.40 21.85
C ALA A 41 16.08 9.22 22.95
N LYS A 42 15.09 10.03 22.59
CA LYS A 42 14.43 10.98 23.50
C LYS A 42 13.07 10.50 24.02
N TYR A 43 12.30 9.78 23.20
CA TYR A 43 10.90 9.47 23.47
C TYR A 43 10.64 7.96 23.55
N ASP A 44 9.97 7.53 24.62
CA ASP A 44 9.66 6.10 24.86
C ASP A 44 8.84 5.47 23.73
N TRP A 45 7.87 6.19 23.16
CA TRP A 45 7.06 5.69 22.05
C TRP A 45 7.90 5.40 20.79
N ALA A 46 8.89 6.26 20.50
CA ALA A 46 9.77 6.11 19.34
C ALA A 46 10.79 4.99 19.59
N ALA A 47 11.34 4.91 20.81
CA ALA A 47 12.21 3.81 21.24
C ALA A 47 11.49 2.46 21.17
N LYS A 48 10.22 2.41 21.61
CA LYS A 48 9.38 1.22 21.54
C LYS A 48 9.12 0.81 20.10
N SER A 49 8.74 1.74 19.22
CA SER A 49 8.52 1.46 17.80
C SER A 49 9.74 0.81 17.13
N LEU A 50 10.95 1.35 17.39
CA LEU A 50 12.20 0.78 16.90
C LEU A 50 12.49 -0.60 17.51
N THR A 51 12.21 -0.80 18.79
CA THR A 51 12.41 -2.08 19.48
C THR A 51 11.48 -3.16 18.94
N ASP A 52 10.19 -2.83 18.75
CA ASP A 52 9.21 -3.73 18.15
C ASP A 52 9.63 -4.11 16.72
N ALA A 53 10.15 -3.15 15.94
CA ALA A 53 10.67 -3.39 14.60
C ALA A 53 11.86 -4.35 14.59
N LYS A 54 12.82 -4.21 15.53
CA LYS A 54 13.95 -5.13 15.69
C LYS A 54 13.48 -6.53 16.05
N ASN A 55 12.58 -6.65 17.02
CA ASN A 55 12.06 -7.93 17.48
C ASN A 55 11.34 -8.69 16.36
N ALA A 56 10.63 -7.98 15.47
CA ALA A 56 9.91 -8.59 14.35
C ALA A 56 10.83 -9.29 13.33
N VAL A 57 12.10 -8.88 13.23
CA VAL A 57 13.07 -9.38 12.23
C VAL A 57 14.27 -10.11 12.82
N ASP A 58 14.36 -10.21 14.15
CA ASP A 58 15.48 -10.85 14.86
C ASP A 58 15.71 -12.30 14.41
N TRP A 59 14.65 -13.01 14.03
CA TRP A 59 14.74 -14.37 13.50
C TRP A 59 15.47 -14.47 12.15
N VAL A 60 15.34 -13.47 11.28
CA VAL A 60 16.06 -13.41 9.98
C VAL A 60 17.54 -13.13 10.19
N LEU A 61 17.90 -12.35 11.22
CA LEU A 61 19.30 -12.07 11.52
C LEU A 61 20.09 -13.31 11.91
N ARG A 62 19.42 -14.37 12.38
CA ARG A 62 20.04 -15.66 12.74
C ARG A 62 20.27 -16.57 11.54
N MET A 63 19.67 -16.30 10.40
CA MET A 63 19.79 -17.14 9.20
C MET A 63 21.11 -16.86 8.47
N SER A 64 21.69 -17.89 7.85
CA SER A 64 22.80 -17.68 6.91
C SER A 64 22.31 -16.99 5.63
N ASP A 65 23.22 -16.47 4.81
CA ASP A 65 22.85 -15.84 3.54
C ASP A 65 22.28 -16.88 2.56
N GLU A 66 22.79 -18.12 2.61
CA GLU A 66 22.28 -19.24 1.84
C GLU A 66 20.86 -19.63 2.28
N ASP A 67 20.60 -19.68 3.59
CA ASP A 67 19.27 -19.96 4.10
C ASP A 67 18.27 -18.88 3.68
N LEU A 68 18.67 -17.59 3.71
CA LEU A 68 17.82 -16.49 3.28
C LEU A 68 17.57 -16.48 1.77
N TRP A 69 18.59 -16.80 0.99
CA TRP A 69 18.46 -16.96 -0.46
C TRP A 69 17.46 -18.06 -0.80
N ASN A 70 17.55 -19.21 -0.13
CA ASN A 70 16.63 -20.33 -0.34
C ASN A 70 15.28 -20.13 0.35
N PHE A 71 15.16 -19.14 1.25
CA PHE A 71 13.91 -18.80 1.89
C PHE A 71 12.92 -18.15 0.93
N VAL A 72 13.40 -17.41 -0.08
CA VAL A 72 12.55 -16.82 -1.12
C VAL A 72 12.23 -17.86 -2.20
N PRO A 73 10.95 -18.23 -2.39
CA PRO A 73 10.57 -19.27 -3.34
C PRO A 73 10.97 -18.93 -4.79
N PRO A 74 11.35 -19.94 -5.60
CA PRO A 74 11.49 -19.76 -7.04
C PRO A 74 10.12 -19.49 -7.71
N ALA A 75 10.14 -18.90 -8.90
CA ALA A 75 8.90 -18.50 -9.58
C ALA A 75 7.98 -19.67 -9.97
N ASP A 76 8.55 -20.84 -10.24
CA ASP A 76 7.82 -22.06 -10.61
C ASP A 76 7.06 -22.70 -9.43
N GLN A 77 7.36 -22.30 -8.20
CA GLN A 77 6.65 -22.79 -7.02
C GLN A 77 5.19 -22.29 -7.02
N PRO A 78 4.18 -23.19 -7.06
CA PRO A 78 2.78 -22.80 -7.08
C PRO A 78 2.35 -22.03 -5.83
N ARG A 79 1.38 -21.13 -6.03
CA ARG A 79 0.76 -20.31 -4.98
C ARG A 79 -0.75 -20.51 -4.99
N ALA A 80 -1.43 -20.34 -3.86
CA ALA A 80 -2.87 -20.50 -3.82
C ALA A 80 -3.53 -19.51 -2.85
N LEU A 81 -4.53 -18.77 -3.33
CA LEU A 81 -5.30 -17.85 -2.49
C LEU A 81 -6.24 -18.61 -1.54
N ASN A 82 -6.78 -19.74 -2.00
CA ASN A 82 -7.62 -20.67 -1.23
C ASN A 82 -7.01 -22.07 -1.30
N VAL A 83 -7.27 -22.93 -0.32
CA VAL A 83 -6.88 -24.35 -0.41
C VAL A 83 -7.79 -25.06 -1.40
N CYS A 84 -9.10 -24.87 -1.30
CA CYS A 84 -10.09 -25.36 -2.25
C CYS A 84 -11.30 -24.43 -2.25
N PHE A 85 -11.59 -23.75 -3.36
CA PHE A 85 -12.63 -22.73 -3.38
C PHE A 85 -14.02 -23.27 -2.99
N SER A 86 -14.74 -22.52 -2.15
CA SER A 86 -16.07 -22.84 -1.60
C SER A 86 -16.19 -24.08 -0.70
N VAL A 87 -15.13 -24.87 -0.49
CA VAL A 87 -15.13 -26.05 0.40
C VAL A 87 -14.00 -25.98 1.43
N ASP A 88 -12.80 -25.56 0.99
CA ASP A 88 -11.53 -25.43 1.71
C ASP A 88 -11.09 -26.66 2.50
N CYS A 89 -11.82 -27.08 3.54
CA CYS A 89 -11.46 -28.20 4.39
C CYS A 89 -12.00 -29.53 3.86
N PRO A 90 -11.17 -30.59 3.74
CA PRO A 90 -11.63 -31.89 3.26
C PRO A 90 -12.53 -32.63 4.25
N VAL A 91 -12.48 -32.29 5.55
CA VAL A 91 -13.28 -32.92 6.61
C VAL A 91 -14.52 -32.08 6.95
N HIS A 92 -14.35 -30.77 7.11
CA HIS A 92 -15.41 -29.87 7.57
C HIS A 92 -16.13 -29.11 6.45
N GLY A 93 -15.64 -29.18 5.21
CA GLY A 93 -16.17 -28.42 4.09
C GLY A 93 -16.32 -26.93 4.40
N ALA A 94 -17.35 -26.30 3.81
CA ALA A 94 -17.59 -24.86 3.90
C ALA A 94 -17.86 -24.32 5.31
N GLU A 95 -18.12 -25.19 6.30
CA GLU A 95 -18.29 -24.76 7.70
C GLU A 95 -17.03 -24.07 8.24
N ILE A 96 -15.86 -24.38 7.68
CA ILE A 96 -14.59 -23.75 8.04
C ILE A 96 -14.66 -22.21 7.97
N PHE A 97 -15.38 -21.64 6.99
CA PHE A 97 -15.52 -20.20 6.82
C PHE A 97 -16.33 -19.54 7.94
N ARG A 98 -17.28 -20.26 8.57
CA ARG A 98 -18.03 -19.73 9.72
C ARG A 98 -17.16 -19.52 10.94
N LYS A 99 -16.12 -20.34 11.11
CA LYS A 99 -15.20 -20.26 12.26
C LYS A 99 -13.96 -19.41 11.98
N GLY A 100 -13.36 -19.54 10.80
CA GLY A 100 -12.09 -18.89 10.44
C GLY A 100 -12.23 -17.64 9.58
N GLY A 101 -13.43 -17.29 9.10
CA GLY A 101 -13.62 -16.19 8.16
C GLY A 101 -13.22 -16.57 6.72
N HIS A 102 -12.95 -15.58 5.88
CA HIS A 102 -12.78 -15.78 4.43
C HIS A 102 -11.51 -16.55 4.04
N TYR A 103 -10.42 -16.39 4.80
CA TYR A 103 -9.15 -17.12 4.64
C TYR A 103 -8.86 -17.87 5.95
N PRO A 104 -9.43 -19.06 6.15
CA PRO A 104 -9.73 -19.56 7.49
C PRO A 104 -8.62 -20.38 8.15
N TRP A 105 -7.55 -20.69 7.42
CA TRP A 105 -6.52 -21.62 7.88
C TRP A 105 -5.58 -20.98 8.89
N ILE A 106 -5.23 -21.74 9.94
CA ILE A 106 -4.19 -21.35 10.88
C ILE A 106 -2.84 -21.80 10.29
N ILE A 107 -1.90 -20.85 10.17
CA ILE A 107 -0.55 -21.05 9.63
C ILE A 107 0.45 -20.30 10.49
N ASP A 108 1.67 -20.80 10.58
CA ASP A 108 2.77 -20.15 11.28
C ASP A 108 4.13 -20.63 10.76
N ARG A 109 5.19 -19.91 11.13
CA ARG A 109 6.56 -20.19 10.66
C ARG A 109 7.17 -21.45 11.27
N ASP A 110 6.76 -21.83 12.47
CA ASP A 110 7.31 -22.97 13.20
C ASP A 110 6.78 -24.30 12.65
N HIS A 111 5.68 -24.26 11.89
CA HIS A 111 5.11 -25.39 11.14
C HIS A 111 5.14 -25.12 9.62
N PRO A 112 6.32 -25.12 8.99
CA PRO A 112 6.44 -24.72 7.59
C PRO A 112 5.67 -25.65 6.67
N PHE A 113 4.99 -25.05 5.68
CA PHE A 113 4.19 -25.74 4.66
C PHE A 113 2.98 -26.51 5.19
N LYS A 114 2.56 -26.21 6.43
CA LYS A 114 1.37 -26.80 7.05
C LYS A 114 0.26 -25.77 7.18
N VAL A 115 -0.97 -26.23 7.04
CA VAL A 115 -2.19 -25.50 7.39
C VAL A 115 -2.98 -26.28 8.42
N LYS A 116 -3.54 -25.60 9.42
CA LYS A 116 -4.33 -26.22 10.47
C LYS A 116 -5.79 -25.77 10.39
N CYS A 117 -6.71 -26.72 10.38
CA CYS A 117 -8.14 -26.44 10.38
C CYS A 117 -8.55 -25.80 11.72
N PRO A 118 -9.21 -24.63 11.72
CA PRO A 118 -9.66 -24.01 12.95
C PRO A 118 -10.79 -24.79 13.64
N ILE A 119 -11.52 -25.68 12.93
CA ILE A 119 -12.64 -26.44 13.50
C ILE A 119 -12.15 -27.64 14.31
N GLY A 120 -11.60 -28.66 13.65
CA GLY A 120 -11.17 -29.91 14.27
C GLY A 120 -9.70 -29.95 14.68
N GLY A 121 -8.88 -28.99 14.22
CA GLY A 121 -7.46 -28.92 14.56
C GLY A 121 -6.55 -29.83 13.74
N GLU A 122 -7.08 -30.51 12.72
CA GLU A 122 -6.31 -31.33 11.77
C GLU A 122 -5.29 -30.47 11.04
N VAL A 123 -4.13 -31.08 10.73
CA VAL A 123 -3.02 -30.43 10.05
C VAL A 123 -2.82 -31.08 8.68
N TYR A 124 -2.68 -30.25 7.65
CA TYR A 124 -2.49 -30.67 6.27
C TYR A 124 -1.27 -29.95 5.65
N PRO A 125 -0.63 -30.54 4.64
CA PRO A 125 -0.78 -31.94 4.25
C PRO A 125 -0.17 -32.88 5.31
N SER A 126 -0.48 -34.17 5.23
CA SER A 126 0.07 -35.14 6.18
C SER A 126 1.56 -35.39 6.00
N ASN A 127 2.09 -35.23 4.78
CA ASN A 127 3.51 -35.36 4.48
C ASN A 127 4.28 -34.10 4.83
N ASP A 128 5.56 -34.26 5.13
CA ASP A 128 6.48 -33.13 5.24
C ASP A 128 6.93 -32.73 3.85
N PHE A 129 6.43 -31.58 3.40
CA PHE A 129 6.83 -31.00 2.13
C PHE A 129 8.27 -30.49 2.25
N VAL A 130 9.15 -31.04 1.42
CA VAL A 130 10.49 -30.51 1.24
C VAL A 130 10.38 -29.40 0.17
N PRO A 131 10.89 -28.18 0.44
CA PRO A 131 10.93 -27.11 -0.55
C PRO A 131 11.51 -27.61 -1.87
N TRP A 132 11.10 -26.97 -2.97
CA TRP A 132 11.67 -27.20 -4.29
C TRP A 132 13.16 -26.80 -4.33
N SER A 133 14.04 -27.67 -3.82
CA SER A 133 15.45 -27.69 -4.16
C SER A 133 15.62 -28.53 -5.43
N ASP A 134 16.68 -28.31 -6.19
CA ASP A 134 17.03 -28.99 -7.45
C ASP A 134 17.05 -30.55 -7.40
N SER A 135 16.67 -31.16 -6.28
CA SER A 135 16.44 -32.59 -6.09
C SER A 135 14.97 -32.99 -6.28
N HIS A 136 14.56 -33.23 -7.52
CA HIS A 136 13.36 -33.98 -7.87
C HIS A 136 13.45 -35.46 -7.44
N ALA A 137 13.43 -35.78 -6.14
CA ALA A 137 13.69 -37.16 -5.72
C ALA A 137 12.73 -37.78 -4.71
N ALA A 138 11.99 -37.01 -3.91
CA ALA A 138 11.07 -37.60 -2.94
C ALA A 138 9.71 -37.90 -3.61
N LYS A 139 9.54 -39.12 -4.11
CA LYS A 139 8.20 -39.65 -4.38
C LYS A 139 7.42 -39.74 -3.06
N PRO A 140 6.10 -39.48 -3.06
CA PRO A 140 5.23 -39.68 -1.91
C PRO A 140 5.52 -41.00 -1.21
N ASP A 141 5.54 -40.99 0.12
CA ASP A 141 5.30 -42.22 0.85
C ASP A 141 3.85 -42.64 0.53
N ALA A 142 3.69 -43.75 -0.19
CA ALA A 142 2.47 -44.10 -0.93
C ALA A 142 1.21 -44.35 -0.07
N GLY A 143 1.26 -44.05 1.23
CA GLY A 143 0.16 -44.20 2.20
C GLY A 143 -0.24 -42.93 2.97
N ALA A 144 0.37 -41.77 2.70
CA ALA A 144 0.04 -40.54 3.43
C ALA A 144 -1.32 -39.95 2.98
N GLN A 145 -2.33 -39.99 3.86
CA GLN A 145 -3.66 -39.40 3.62
C GLN A 145 -3.52 -37.88 3.43
N TYR A 146 -4.06 -37.28 2.37
CA TYR A 146 -3.88 -35.83 2.07
C TYR A 146 -2.47 -35.43 1.63
N PHE A 147 -1.75 -36.31 0.92
CA PHE A 147 -0.42 -36.01 0.38
C PHE A 147 -0.43 -34.83 -0.62
N ASP A 148 0.41 -33.82 -0.39
CA ASP A 148 0.62 -32.65 -1.26
C ASP A 148 2.12 -32.44 -1.53
N ASP A 149 2.51 -32.49 -2.80
CA ASP A 149 3.87 -32.26 -3.29
C ASP A 149 4.12 -30.82 -3.76
N GLY A 150 3.26 -29.88 -3.35
CA GLY A 150 3.26 -28.50 -3.83
C GLY A 150 2.31 -28.25 -4.99
N SER A 151 1.82 -29.30 -5.67
CA SER A 151 0.82 -29.19 -6.74
C SER A 151 -0.62 -29.42 -6.28
N GLY A 152 -0.83 -29.60 -4.98
CA GLY A 152 -2.12 -29.86 -4.35
C GLY A 152 -2.52 -31.34 -4.34
N TRP A 153 -3.13 -31.75 -3.24
CA TRP A 153 -3.71 -33.08 -3.08
C TRP A 153 -5.03 -33.21 -3.86
N VAL A 154 -5.23 -34.32 -4.58
CA VAL A 154 -6.50 -34.61 -5.27
C VAL A 154 -7.30 -35.65 -4.49
N ALA A 155 -8.50 -35.30 -4.08
CA ALA A 155 -9.44 -36.18 -3.40
C ALA A 155 -10.14 -37.16 -4.36
N GLU A 156 -10.78 -38.20 -3.81
CA GLU A 156 -11.51 -39.21 -4.59
C GLU A 156 -12.66 -38.62 -5.42
N ASP A 157 -13.26 -37.51 -4.95
CA ASP A 157 -14.32 -36.79 -5.66
C ASP A 157 -13.78 -35.86 -6.78
N GLY A 158 -12.47 -35.86 -7.03
CA GLY A 158 -11.80 -35.06 -8.05
C GLY A 158 -11.45 -33.63 -7.62
N LYS A 159 -11.83 -33.19 -6.41
CA LYS A 159 -11.43 -31.87 -5.91
C LYS A 159 -9.94 -31.83 -5.57
N ARG A 160 -9.29 -30.73 -5.93
CA ARG A 160 -7.89 -30.46 -5.57
C ARG A 160 -7.81 -29.49 -4.39
N TYR A 161 -6.90 -29.78 -3.46
CA TYR A 161 -6.62 -29.02 -2.24
C TYR A 161 -5.16 -28.58 -2.22
N TRP A 162 -4.93 -27.28 -2.27
CA TRP A 162 -3.62 -26.64 -2.45
C TRP A 162 -2.98 -26.24 -1.11
N PHE A 163 -2.76 -27.19 -0.20
CA PHE A 163 -2.31 -26.90 1.17
C PHE A 163 -0.94 -26.21 1.20
N VAL A 164 0.04 -26.76 0.48
CA VAL A 164 1.40 -26.22 0.45
C VAL A 164 1.44 -24.86 -0.26
N ALA A 165 0.78 -24.75 -1.42
CA ALA A 165 0.71 -23.52 -2.18
C ALA A 165 -0.03 -22.40 -1.43
N TYR A 166 -1.01 -22.73 -0.58
CA TYR A 166 -1.69 -21.80 0.31
C TYR A 166 -0.75 -21.25 1.38
N TYR A 167 0.02 -22.12 2.04
CA TYR A 167 1.06 -21.70 2.98
C TYR A 167 2.08 -20.78 2.31
N ILE A 168 2.50 -21.10 1.08
CA ILE A 168 3.47 -20.30 0.35
C ILE A 168 2.92 -18.90 0.05
N PHE A 169 1.67 -18.78 -0.37
CA PHE A 169 1.05 -17.48 -0.60
C PHE A 169 0.92 -16.67 0.71
N TRP A 170 0.29 -17.26 1.73
CA TRP A 170 -0.12 -16.52 2.94
C TRP A 170 0.96 -16.38 4.00
N GLN A 171 1.68 -17.45 4.32
CA GLN A 171 2.75 -17.39 5.31
C GLN A 171 4.06 -16.95 4.67
N ARG A 172 4.53 -17.65 3.63
CA ARG A 172 5.87 -17.40 3.09
C ARG A 172 5.99 -16.04 2.41
N TRP A 173 5.12 -15.71 1.45
CA TRP A 173 5.15 -14.42 0.77
C TRP A 173 4.56 -13.30 1.63
N ARG A 174 3.28 -13.41 1.99
CA ARG A 174 2.52 -12.34 2.67
C ARG A 174 2.91 -12.14 4.15
N GLY A 175 3.30 -13.20 4.85
CA GLY A 175 3.64 -13.15 6.28
C GLY A 175 5.13 -12.97 6.59
N ASP A 176 6.01 -13.58 5.78
CA ASP A 176 7.44 -13.64 6.09
C ASP A 176 8.35 -12.86 5.15
N ILE A 177 8.10 -12.77 3.83
CA ILE A 177 9.03 -12.11 2.90
C ILE A 177 8.69 -10.64 2.69
N LEU A 178 7.49 -10.36 2.16
CA LEU A 178 7.07 -9.02 1.77
C LEU A 178 7.03 -8.03 2.95
N PRO A 179 6.59 -8.39 4.18
CA PRO A 179 6.63 -7.46 5.30
C PRO A 179 7.99 -7.35 5.98
N VAL A 180 8.87 -8.35 5.87
CA VAL A 180 10.16 -8.38 6.59
C VAL A 180 11.23 -7.56 5.90
N ILE A 181 11.31 -7.60 4.57
CA ILE A 181 12.32 -6.83 3.82
C ILE A 181 12.22 -5.33 4.11
N PRO A 182 11.04 -4.67 4.03
CA PRO A 182 10.89 -3.27 4.41
C PRO A 182 11.17 -3.03 5.89
N LYS A 183 10.91 -4.01 6.76
CA LYS A 183 11.20 -3.87 8.20
C LYS A 183 12.71 -3.90 8.48
N LEU A 184 13.46 -4.78 7.81
CA LEU A 184 14.92 -4.80 7.87
C LEU A 184 15.50 -3.45 7.39
N ALA A 185 15.02 -2.97 6.25
CA ALA A 185 15.43 -1.69 5.68
C ALA A 185 15.14 -0.51 6.62
N TYR A 186 13.95 -0.46 7.21
CA TYR A 186 13.57 0.54 8.19
C TYR A 186 14.49 0.51 9.42
N VAL A 187 14.78 -0.68 9.97
CA VAL A 187 15.70 -0.79 11.11
C VAL A 187 17.12 -0.37 10.72
N TYR A 188 17.59 -0.71 9.52
CA TYR A 188 18.87 -0.22 9.00
C TYR A 188 18.90 1.32 8.94
N ALA A 189 17.90 1.95 8.31
CA ALA A 189 17.83 3.40 8.19
C ALA A 189 17.92 4.08 9.57
N LEU A 190 17.22 3.54 10.57
CA LEU A 190 17.19 4.11 11.92
C LEU A 190 18.40 3.77 12.79
N THR A 191 19.15 2.71 12.51
CA THR A 191 20.25 2.27 13.39
C THR A 191 21.63 2.41 12.78
N GLY A 192 21.73 2.35 11.44
CA GLY A 192 22.99 2.22 10.71
C GLY A 192 23.64 0.84 10.85
N ASP A 193 22.98 -0.15 11.45
CA ASP A 193 23.54 -1.48 11.61
C ASP A 193 23.48 -2.26 10.29
N ALA A 194 24.65 -2.41 9.66
CA ALA A 194 24.81 -3.01 8.33
C ALA A 194 24.28 -4.45 8.22
N ARG A 195 24.10 -5.17 9.33
CA ARG A 195 23.52 -6.53 9.29
C ARG A 195 22.11 -6.52 8.70
N TYR A 196 21.32 -5.49 8.99
CA TYR A 196 19.96 -5.38 8.49
C TYR A 196 19.92 -5.07 6.98
N SER A 197 20.76 -4.14 6.50
CA SER A 197 20.88 -3.87 5.06
C SER A 197 21.41 -5.07 4.31
N HIS A 198 22.38 -5.79 4.86
CA HIS A 198 22.91 -7.03 4.28
C HIS A 198 21.79 -8.07 4.07
N LYS A 199 21.02 -8.39 5.12
CA LYS A 199 19.95 -9.39 5.01
C LYS A 199 18.84 -8.95 4.05
N ALA A 200 18.46 -7.68 4.08
CA ALA A 200 17.49 -7.13 3.14
C ALA A 200 17.99 -7.25 1.68
N ALA A 201 19.27 -6.96 1.45
CA ALA A 201 19.88 -7.04 0.12
C ALA A 201 19.94 -8.46 -0.43
N VAL A 202 20.27 -9.47 0.39
CA VAL A 202 20.24 -10.89 -0.01
C VAL A 202 18.85 -11.27 -0.52
N MET A 203 17.81 -10.94 0.25
CA MET A 203 16.42 -11.26 -0.10
C MET A 203 15.95 -10.48 -1.33
N LEU A 204 16.26 -9.18 -1.43
CA LEU A 204 15.93 -8.35 -2.59
C LEU A 204 16.62 -8.82 -3.87
N ALA A 205 17.90 -9.18 -3.81
CA ALA A 205 18.63 -9.73 -4.94
C ALA A 205 18.01 -11.07 -5.41
N ARG A 206 17.58 -11.91 -4.46
CA ARG A 206 16.88 -13.14 -4.78
C ARG A 206 15.52 -12.87 -5.44
N ILE A 207 14.73 -11.93 -4.90
CA ILE A 207 13.48 -11.49 -5.54
C ILE A 207 13.77 -10.98 -6.95
N ALA A 208 14.77 -10.11 -7.14
CA ALA A 208 15.14 -9.61 -8.46
C ALA A 208 15.52 -10.74 -9.43
N SER A 209 16.09 -11.85 -8.97
CA SER A 209 16.40 -13.01 -9.83
C SER A 209 15.16 -13.80 -10.29
N GLU A 210 14.05 -13.70 -9.56
CA GLU A 210 12.81 -14.45 -9.80
C GLU A 210 11.67 -13.59 -10.35
N TYR A 211 11.63 -12.31 -10.00
CA TYR A 211 10.55 -11.38 -10.35
C TYR A 211 10.28 -11.29 -11.85
N PRO A 212 11.27 -11.25 -12.76
CA PRO A 212 11.01 -11.28 -14.21
C PRO A 212 10.24 -12.54 -14.65
N LYS A 213 10.43 -13.68 -13.96
CA LYS A 213 9.82 -14.97 -14.25
C LYS A 213 8.45 -15.15 -13.58
N MET A 214 8.10 -14.27 -12.64
CA MET A 214 6.81 -14.31 -11.94
C MET A 214 5.67 -13.94 -12.89
N ASP A 215 4.64 -14.79 -12.91
CA ASP A 215 3.41 -14.65 -13.68
C ASP A 215 2.28 -15.29 -12.86
N TYR A 216 1.60 -14.47 -12.07
CA TYR A 216 0.58 -14.93 -11.11
C TYR A 216 -0.49 -15.77 -11.81
N ARG A 217 -0.90 -15.36 -13.01
CA ARG A 217 -1.90 -16.04 -13.81
C ARG A 217 -1.53 -17.51 -14.01
N LYS A 218 -0.28 -17.79 -14.38
CA LYS A 218 0.19 -19.15 -14.68
C LYS A 218 0.60 -19.97 -13.46
N GLN A 219 0.91 -19.30 -12.35
CA GLN A 219 1.57 -19.90 -11.20
C GLN A 219 0.68 -19.97 -9.95
N ALA A 220 -0.55 -19.42 -10.00
CA ALA A 220 -1.44 -19.36 -8.86
C ALA A 220 -2.80 -20.03 -9.07
N TYR A 221 -3.35 -20.58 -7.99
CA TYR A 221 -4.76 -20.95 -7.85
C TYR A 221 -5.52 -19.81 -7.18
N HIS A 222 -6.56 -19.29 -7.83
CA HIS A 222 -7.33 -18.15 -7.33
C HIS A 222 -8.81 -18.39 -7.66
N ASN A 223 -9.68 -18.35 -6.63
CA ASN A 223 -11.13 -18.40 -6.76
C ASN A 223 -11.63 -19.54 -7.65
N GLY A 224 -11.12 -20.75 -7.39
CA GLY A 224 -11.59 -21.97 -8.05
C GLY A 224 -10.88 -22.31 -9.36
N SER A 225 -9.95 -21.47 -9.82
CA SER A 225 -9.27 -21.65 -11.12
C SER A 225 -7.75 -21.75 -10.97
N TYR A 226 -7.17 -22.76 -11.63
CA TYR A 226 -5.74 -22.86 -11.92
C TYR A 226 -5.58 -23.19 -13.41
N PRO A 227 -4.90 -22.38 -14.23
CA PRO A 227 -4.29 -21.08 -13.90
C PRO A 227 -5.31 -20.05 -13.37
N ALA A 228 -4.84 -19.08 -12.58
CA ALA A 228 -5.67 -18.01 -12.03
C ALA A 228 -6.35 -17.18 -13.14
N PRO A 229 -7.53 -16.61 -12.89
CA PRO A 229 -8.28 -15.85 -13.90
C PRO A 229 -7.77 -14.41 -14.07
N CYS A 230 -6.82 -13.98 -13.25
CA CYS A 230 -6.31 -12.61 -13.20
C CYS A 230 -4.79 -12.56 -13.44
N THR A 231 -4.29 -11.37 -13.80
CA THR A 231 -2.84 -11.11 -13.93
C THR A 231 -2.20 -10.82 -12.57
N GLY A 232 -0.93 -10.44 -12.57
CA GLY A 232 -0.11 -10.18 -11.39
C GLY A 232 1.29 -10.79 -11.53
N LYS A 233 2.14 -10.62 -10.52
CA LYS A 233 3.50 -11.17 -10.49
C LYS A 233 3.62 -12.19 -9.36
N ILE A 234 4.01 -11.75 -8.17
CA ILE A 234 4.08 -12.60 -6.97
C ILE A 234 2.66 -12.84 -6.43
N LEU A 235 1.89 -11.76 -6.33
CA LEU A 235 0.49 -11.68 -5.94
C LEU A 235 -0.37 -11.37 -7.18
N ASP A 236 -1.70 -11.36 -6.98
CA ASP A 236 -2.63 -10.90 -8.00
C ASP A 236 -2.41 -9.41 -8.33
N LEU A 237 -2.93 -8.99 -9.48
CA LEU A 237 -2.80 -7.63 -10.01
C LEU A 237 -3.05 -6.55 -8.95
N ASP A 238 -4.10 -6.69 -8.14
CA ASP A 238 -4.58 -5.65 -7.23
C ASP A 238 -3.63 -5.47 -6.04
N TRP A 239 -3.12 -6.58 -5.51
CA TRP A 239 -2.26 -6.56 -4.33
C TRP A 239 -0.78 -6.39 -4.67
N GLU A 240 -0.37 -6.70 -5.89
CA GLU A 240 1.04 -6.63 -6.31
C GLU A 240 1.63 -5.24 -6.10
N GLY A 241 0.91 -4.19 -6.49
CA GLY A 241 1.40 -2.82 -6.34
C GLY A 241 1.71 -2.45 -4.89
N SER A 242 0.68 -2.48 -4.05
CA SER A 242 0.75 -1.94 -2.68
C SER A 242 1.44 -2.87 -1.68
N ALA A 243 1.42 -4.19 -1.90
CA ALA A 243 2.02 -5.16 -0.99
C ALA A 243 3.41 -5.66 -1.43
N THR A 244 3.77 -5.51 -2.71
CA THR A 244 5.08 -5.93 -3.24
C THR A 244 5.89 -4.76 -3.77
N ILE A 245 5.42 -4.09 -4.82
CA ILE A 245 6.23 -3.12 -5.59
C ILE A 245 6.67 -1.95 -4.72
N GLU A 246 5.72 -1.24 -4.10
CA GLU A 246 6.03 -0.05 -3.30
C GLU A 246 6.89 -0.38 -2.07
N PRO A 247 6.51 -1.34 -1.19
CA PRO A 247 7.31 -1.63 0.01
C PRO A 247 8.74 -2.08 -0.31
N LEU A 248 8.94 -2.89 -1.36
CA LEU A 248 10.27 -3.36 -1.74
C LEU A 248 11.09 -2.28 -2.45
N ALA A 249 10.46 -1.38 -3.23
CA ALA A 249 11.14 -0.23 -3.80
C ALA A 249 11.60 0.75 -2.71
N VAL A 250 10.75 1.00 -1.70
CA VAL A 250 11.12 1.77 -0.50
C VAL A 250 12.28 1.10 0.23
N ALA A 251 12.20 -0.23 0.44
CA ALA A 251 13.26 -0.96 1.12
C ALA A 251 14.61 -0.88 0.39
N TYR A 252 14.61 -1.01 -0.95
CA TYR A 252 15.80 -0.83 -1.77
C TYR A 252 16.40 0.57 -1.61
N ASP A 253 15.55 1.60 -1.63
CA ASP A 253 15.98 2.98 -1.41
C ASP A 253 16.63 3.13 -0.03
N GLU A 254 15.98 2.68 1.03
CA GLU A 254 16.47 2.82 2.41
C GLU A 254 17.83 2.12 2.65
N ILE A 255 18.10 1.01 1.97
CA ILE A 255 19.38 0.29 2.09
C ILE A 255 20.43 0.69 1.05
N TYR A 256 20.11 1.61 0.13
CA TYR A 256 20.94 1.90 -1.04
C TYR A 256 22.39 2.23 -0.69
N ASP A 257 22.59 3.04 0.35
CA ASP A 257 23.93 3.43 0.80
C ASP A 257 24.70 2.23 1.39
N GLY A 258 24.00 1.31 2.07
CA GLY A 258 24.62 0.13 2.70
C GLY A 258 25.07 -0.94 1.72
N LEU A 259 24.55 -0.95 0.49
CA LEU A 259 24.94 -1.90 -0.57
C LEU A 259 26.36 -1.69 -1.09
N GLY A 260 26.95 -0.50 -0.93
CA GLY A 260 28.26 -0.16 -1.51
C GLY A 260 29.46 -0.67 -0.70
N ASP A 261 29.32 -0.81 0.61
CA ASP A 261 30.43 -1.06 1.53
C ASP A 261 30.54 -2.54 1.98
N ASP A 262 29.58 -3.37 1.59
CA ASP A 262 29.46 -4.74 2.08
C ASP A 262 30.16 -5.76 1.16
N THR A 263 31.44 -6.00 1.46
CA THR A 263 32.27 -6.96 0.71
C THR A 263 31.80 -8.41 0.85
N ALA A 264 31.19 -8.79 1.99
CA ALA A 264 30.68 -10.14 2.20
C ALA A 264 29.43 -10.39 1.34
N LEU A 265 28.51 -9.42 1.31
CA LEU A 265 27.35 -9.43 0.42
C LEU A 265 27.79 -9.50 -1.05
N ALA A 266 28.74 -8.65 -1.45
CA ALA A 266 29.25 -8.63 -2.82
C ALA A 266 29.85 -10.00 -3.21
N ALA A 267 30.62 -10.64 -2.33
CA ALA A 267 31.17 -11.96 -2.57
C ALA A 267 30.08 -13.05 -2.66
N PHE A 268 29.10 -13.04 -1.76
CA PHE A 268 27.99 -13.97 -1.77
C PHE A 268 27.17 -13.85 -3.06
N LEU A 269 26.76 -12.63 -3.42
CA LEU A 269 25.97 -12.36 -4.63
C LEU A 269 26.74 -12.64 -5.91
N ALA A 270 28.05 -12.36 -5.96
CA ALA A 270 28.90 -12.78 -7.07
C ALA A 270 28.91 -14.30 -7.24
N GLY A 271 28.90 -15.06 -6.14
CA GLY A 271 28.72 -16.52 -6.13
C GLY A 271 27.37 -16.99 -6.69
N LYS A 272 26.35 -16.14 -6.65
CA LYS A 272 25.03 -16.35 -7.30
C LYS A 272 24.96 -15.77 -8.73
N GLY A 273 26.07 -15.28 -9.28
CA GLY A 273 26.14 -14.69 -10.62
C GLY A 273 25.76 -13.20 -10.70
N ILE A 274 25.68 -12.50 -9.57
CA ILE A 274 25.28 -11.09 -9.47
C ILE A 274 26.49 -10.25 -9.06
N ALA A 275 27.19 -9.70 -10.06
CA ALA A 275 28.40 -8.90 -9.83
C ALA A 275 28.12 -7.47 -9.34
N HIS A 276 27.00 -6.88 -9.78
CA HIS A 276 26.61 -5.50 -9.47
C HIS A 276 25.19 -5.49 -8.88
N PRO A 277 25.04 -5.64 -7.54
CA PRO A 277 23.74 -5.82 -6.91
C PRO A 277 22.74 -4.68 -7.17
N LYS A 278 23.21 -3.42 -7.15
CA LYS A 278 22.38 -2.23 -7.44
C LYS A 278 21.80 -2.29 -8.85
N ASP A 279 22.67 -2.42 -9.85
CA ASP A 279 22.26 -2.52 -11.26
C ASP A 279 21.33 -3.72 -11.50
N PHE A 280 21.61 -4.85 -10.83
CA PHE A 280 20.81 -6.06 -10.96
C PHE A 280 19.40 -5.89 -10.38
N ILE A 281 19.27 -5.29 -9.19
CA ILE A 281 17.97 -5.03 -8.55
C ILE A 281 17.20 -3.96 -9.35
N GLU A 282 17.85 -2.89 -9.77
CA GLU A 282 17.24 -1.84 -10.61
C GLU A 282 16.69 -2.44 -11.91
N ALA A 283 17.48 -3.25 -12.62
CA ALA A 283 17.08 -3.83 -13.90
C ALA A 283 16.02 -4.93 -13.79
N ASN A 284 16.12 -5.82 -12.79
CA ASN A 284 15.29 -7.02 -12.73
C ASN A 284 14.10 -6.92 -11.77
N PHE A 285 14.11 -5.95 -10.85
CA PHE A 285 12.96 -5.68 -9.99
C PHE A 285 12.29 -4.35 -10.34
N LEU A 286 13.00 -3.21 -10.23
CA LEU A 286 12.36 -1.90 -10.38
C LEU A 286 11.89 -1.61 -11.83
N GLN A 287 12.73 -1.89 -12.83
CA GLN A 287 12.35 -1.74 -14.23
C GLN A 287 11.25 -2.74 -14.65
N GLU A 288 11.30 -3.99 -14.16
CA GLU A 288 10.22 -4.96 -14.40
C GLU A 288 8.93 -4.60 -13.65
N ALA A 289 9.00 -3.93 -12.50
CA ALA A 289 7.85 -3.38 -11.80
C ALA A 289 7.21 -2.22 -12.58
N ALA A 290 8.02 -1.28 -13.08
CA ALA A 290 7.56 -0.21 -13.96
C ALA A 290 6.86 -0.78 -15.19
N LYS A 291 7.50 -1.74 -15.87
CA LYS A 291 6.92 -2.46 -17.02
C LYS A 291 5.60 -3.14 -16.68
N ALA A 292 5.52 -3.84 -15.55
CA ALA A 292 4.33 -4.58 -15.16
C ALA A 292 3.13 -3.65 -14.92
N ILE A 293 3.37 -2.48 -14.33
CA ILE A 293 2.35 -1.43 -14.15
C ILE A 293 1.99 -0.83 -15.53
N GLU A 294 2.99 -0.39 -16.30
CA GLU A 294 2.73 0.31 -17.56
C GLU A 294 2.01 -0.54 -18.62
N THR A 295 2.19 -1.86 -18.57
CA THR A 295 1.55 -2.83 -19.47
C THR A 295 0.24 -3.41 -18.93
N GLY A 296 -0.20 -2.99 -17.74
CA GLY A 296 -1.45 -3.45 -17.11
C GLY A 296 -1.42 -4.89 -16.58
N ILE A 297 -0.23 -5.51 -16.43
CA ILE A 297 -0.08 -6.78 -15.71
C ILE A 297 -0.43 -6.56 -14.24
N VAL A 298 0.05 -5.45 -13.70
CA VAL A 298 -0.28 -4.94 -12.37
C VAL A 298 -1.21 -3.76 -12.57
N HIS A 299 -2.37 -3.85 -11.95
CA HIS A 299 -3.40 -2.84 -11.90
C HIS A 299 -4.12 -3.03 -10.58
N GLY A 300 -4.64 -1.98 -9.98
CA GLY A 300 -5.33 -2.12 -8.71
C GLY A 300 -6.47 -1.13 -8.58
N ASN A 301 -6.99 -1.03 -7.36
CA ASN A 301 -7.93 0.01 -7.00
C ASN A 301 -7.33 1.41 -7.24
N MET A 302 -8.16 2.42 -7.01
CA MET A 302 -7.78 3.83 -7.11
C MET A 302 -6.68 4.18 -6.09
N ASN A 303 -5.45 3.98 -6.54
CA ASN A 303 -4.13 4.27 -5.93
C ASN A 303 -2.98 3.61 -6.70
N PHE A 304 -3.25 2.77 -7.72
CA PHE A 304 -2.24 2.06 -8.49
C PHE A 304 -1.15 2.96 -9.12
N GLN A 305 -1.43 4.26 -9.33
CA GLN A 305 -0.45 5.22 -9.83
C GLN A 305 0.65 5.54 -8.80
N GLU A 306 0.38 5.43 -7.50
CA GLU A 306 1.33 5.79 -6.43
C GLU A 306 2.58 4.92 -6.46
N GLN A 307 2.42 3.64 -6.76
CA GLN A 307 3.54 2.71 -6.84
C GLN A 307 4.51 3.08 -7.96
N LEU A 308 3.99 3.51 -9.12
CA LEU A 308 4.83 3.94 -10.24
C LEU A 308 5.56 5.25 -9.91
N ALA A 309 4.93 6.16 -9.16
CA ALA A 309 5.61 7.37 -8.67
C ALA A 309 6.75 7.05 -7.70
N VAL A 310 6.57 6.06 -6.81
CA VAL A 310 7.65 5.55 -5.95
C VAL A 310 8.77 4.96 -6.80
N VAL A 311 8.46 4.07 -7.74
CA VAL A 311 9.46 3.44 -8.62
C VAL A 311 10.22 4.48 -9.42
N ALA A 312 9.54 5.50 -9.99
CA ALA A 312 10.17 6.60 -10.72
C ALA A 312 11.18 7.37 -9.85
N ARG A 313 10.78 7.73 -8.63
CA ARG A 313 11.66 8.43 -7.68
C ARG A 313 12.82 7.57 -7.20
N VAL A 314 12.60 6.28 -7.02
CA VAL A 314 13.65 5.36 -6.57
C VAL A 314 14.66 5.13 -7.69
N LEU A 315 14.21 4.77 -8.90
CA LEU A 315 15.08 4.54 -10.07
C LEU A 315 15.88 5.77 -10.47
N ASP A 316 15.26 6.95 -10.43
CA ASP A 316 15.86 8.23 -10.85
C ASP A 316 16.56 8.11 -12.22
N ASN A 317 15.90 7.43 -13.16
CA ASN A 317 16.48 7.08 -14.45
C ASN A 317 16.13 8.13 -15.51
N SER A 318 17.14 8.77 -16.09
CA SER A 318 16.97 9.67 -17.25
C SER A 318 17.48 9.07 -18.55
N ASP A 319 18.03 7.84 -18.53
CA ASP A 319 18.59 7.17 -19.70
C ASP A 319 17.62 6.11 -20.24
N PRO A 320 16.98 6.34 -21.39
CA PRO A 320 16.03 5.38 -21.97
C PRO A 320 16.69 4.07 -22.42
N SER A 321 18.03 4.02 -22.55
CA SER A 321 18.73 2.77 -22.84
C SER A 321 18.78 1.82 -21.64
N ARG A 322 18.51 2.33 -20.42
CA ARG A 322 18.45 1.56 -19.16
C ARG A 322 17.03 1.14 -18.76
N GLY A 323 16.04 1.38 -19.62
CA GLY A 323 14.62 1.06 -19.38
C GLY A 323 13.75 2.31 -19.27
N TYR A 324 12.62 2.19 -18.57
CA TYR A 324 11.69 3.28 -18.33
C TYR A 324 12.39 4.43 -17.59
N THR A 325 12.18 5.65 -18.09
CA THR A 325 12.69 6.87 -17.47
C THR A 325 11.67 7.45 -16.49
N THR A 326 12.14 8.28 -15.57
CA THR A 326 11.31 9.07 -14.65
C THR A 326 10.26 9.87 -15.41
N ASP A 327 10.64 10.53 -16.51
CA ASP A 327 9.71 11.32 -17.33
C ASP A 327 8.64 10.46 -18.01
N GLN A 328 9.01 9.27 -18.51
CA GLN A 328 8.04 8.33 -19.11
C GLN A 328 7.02 7.85 -18.09
N MET A 329 7.47 7.51 -16.88
CA MET A 329 6.58 7.06 -15.80
C MET A 329 5.66 8.20 -15.33
N ILE A 330 6.15 9.44 -15.23
CA ILE A 330 5.30 10.61 -14.91
C ILE A 330 4.28 10.85 -16.03
N ASP A 331 4.70 10.78 -17.29
CA ASP A 331 3.78 10.93 -18.43
C ASP A 331 2.71 9.83 -18.44
N TRP A 332 3.07 8.59 -18.13
CA TRP A 332 2.11 7.50 -17.98
C TRP A 332 1.09 7.76 -16.88
N ILE A 333 1.53 8.27 -15.72
CA ILE A 333 0.66 8.62 -14.59
C ILE A 333 -0.30 9.75 -14.97
N MET A 334 0.22 10.79 -15.61
CA MET A 334 -0.51 12.03 -15.84
C MET A 334 -1.39 11.99 -17.10
N ASN A 335 -0.84 11.50 -18.21
CA ASN A 335 -1.43 11.57 -19.55
C ASN A 335 -1.70 10.21 -20.18
N GLY A 336 -1.01 9.17 -19.73
CA GLY A 336 -1.22 7.78 -20.16
C GLY A 336 -2.34 7.08 -19.38
N PRO A 337 -2.29 5.73 -19.29
CA PRO A 337 -3.27 4.92 -18.58
C PRO A 337 -3.44 5.20 -17.08
N GLY A 338 -2.54 5.97 -16.44
CA GLY A 338 -2.78 6.47 -15.09
C GLY A 338 -3.85 7.57 -15.02
N GLU A 339 -4.11 8.24 -16.15
CA GLU A 339 -5.21 9.17 -16.42
C GLU A 339 -5.39 10.34 -15.43
N MET A 340 -4.39 10.71 -14.64
CA MET A 340 -4.58 11.70 -13.58
C MET A 340 -5.05 13.07 -14.08
N ASN A 341 -4.59 13.53 -15.26
CA ASN A 341 -5.10 14.77 -15.85
C ASN A 341 -6.58 14.66 -16.28
N THR A 342 -7.08 13.48 -16.60
CA THR A 342 -8.50 13.26 -16.89
C THR A 342 -9.28 13.18 -15.58
N LEU A 343 -8.82 12.35 -14.64
CA LEU A 343 -9.51 12.04 -13.39
C LEU A 343 -9.68 13.27 -12.49
N LEU A 344 -8.69 14.16 -12.39
CA LEU A 344 -8.78 15.37 -11.57
C LEU A 344 -9.89 16.34 -12.03
N TYR A 345 -10.28 16.31 -13.31
CA TYR A 345 -11.27 17.21 -13.87
C TYR A 345 -12.61 16.53 -14.17
N ASN A 346 -12.59 15.25 -14.55
CA ASN A 346 -13.77 14.50 -14.98
C ASN A 346 -14.19 13.41 -13.97
N GLY A 347 -13.26 12.90 -13.16
CA GLY A 347 -13.52 11.90 -12.11
C GLY A 347 -13.87 12.51 -10.75
N VAL A 348 -13.87 13.83 -10.64
CA VAL A 348 -14.19 14.57 -9.42
C VAL A 348 -15.20 15.66 -9.72
N THR A 349 -16.33 15.62 -9.02
CA THR A 349 -17.41 16.60 -9.15
C THR A 349 -16.93 18.01 -8.77
N ARG A 350 -17.72 19.03 -9.13
CA ARG A 350 -17.41 20.43 -8.79
C ARG A 350 -17.26 20.66 -7.27
N ASP A 351 -17.91 19.83 -6.47
CA ASP A 351 -17.93 19.93 -5.00
C ASP A 351 -16.90 19.01 -4.33
N GLY A 352 -16.14 18.23 -5.10
CA GLY A 352 -15.04 17.40 -4.60
C GLY A 352 -15.36 15.93 -4.40
N ALA A 353 -16.60 15.48 -4.65
CA ALA A 353 -16.90 14.05 -4.62
C ALA A 353 -16.20 13.32 -5.76
N ALA A 354 -15.55 12.20 -5.50
CA ALA A 354 -15.05 11.30 -6.53
C ALA A 354 -16.21 10.51 -7.16
N SER A 355 -15.97 9.94 -8.34
CA SER A 355 -16.97 9.15 -9.09
C SER A 355 -17.23 7.75 -8.50
N GLU A 356 -17.55 7.69 -7.20
CA GLU A 356 -18.00 6.49 -6.49
C GLU A 356 -19.48 6.57 -6.07
N GLU A 357 -20.09 7.77 -6.12
CA GLU A 357 -21.41 8.12 -5.56
C GLU A 357 -21.52 7.96 -4.04
N SER A 358 -20.87 6.99 -3.42
CA SER A 358 -20.80 6.86 -1.97
C SER A 358 -19.85 7.89 -1.34
N ILE A 359 -20.32 8.53 -0.26
CA ILE A 359 -19.48 9.41 0.57
C ILE A 359 -18.32 8.63 1.20
N GLY A 360 -18.56 7.38 1.60
CA GLY A 360 -17.54 6.53 2.22
C GLY A 360 -16.44 6.13 1.24
N TYR A 361 -16.83 5.56 0.09
CA TYR A 361 -15.87 5.07 -0.92
C TYR A 361 -15.08 6.20 -1.59
N THR A 362 -15.65 7.41 -1.68
CA THR A 362 -14.93 8.61 -2.13
C THR A 362 -13.62 8.85 -1.35
N SER A 363 -13.52 8.37 -0.10
CA SER A 363 -12.33 8.57 0.75
C SER A 363 -11.08 7.84 0.26
N ILE A 364 -11.27 6.74 -0.47
CA ILE A 364 -10.17 5.99 -1.10
C ILE A 364 -9.46 6.88 -2.11
N TRP A 365 -10.22 7.53 -2.99
CA TRP A 365 -9.69 8.46 -3.99
C TRP A 365 -9.04 9.68 -3.35
N THR A 366 -9.68 10.28 -2.34
CA THR A 366 -9.11 11.46 -1.66
C THR A 366 -7.76 11.12 -1.01
N ASN A 367 -7.69 10.01 -0.27
CA ASN A 367 -6.45 9.57 0.34
C ASN A 367 -5.38 9.29 -0.71
N SER A 368 -5.77 8.61 -1.79
CA SER A 368 -4.85 8.26 -2.85
C SER A 368 -4.29 9.48 -3.58
N PHE A 369 -5.14 10.43 -3.99
CA PHE A 369 -4.68 11.57 -4.76
C PHE A 369 -3.79 12.51 -3.94
N LEU A 370 -4.05 12.63 -2.64
CA LEU A 370 -3.15 13.31 -1.71
C LEU A 370 -1.79 12.60 -1.64
N GLY A 371 -1.80 11.28 -1.44
CA GLY A 371 -0.58 10.47 -1.37
C GLY A 371 0.22 10.51 -2.67
N LEU A 372 -0.45 10.47 -3.83
CA LEU A 372 0.19 10.61 -5.13
C LEU A 372 0.83 11.98 -5.31
N GLY A 373 0.14 13.04 -4.90
CA GLY A 373 0.67 14.40 -5.00
C GLY A 373 1.93 14.62 -4.15
N GLU A 374 1.99 14.05 -2.94
CA GLU A 374 3.19 14.06 -2.11
C GLU A 374 4.37 13.34 -2.78
N ARG A 375 4.11 12.28 -3.54
CA ARG A 375 5.13 11.48 -4.25
C ARG A 375 5.59 12.12 -5.56
N LEU A 376 4.69 12.77 -6.29
CA LEU A 376 4.97 13.43 -7.56
C LEU A 376 5.66 14.79 -7.40
N LYS A 377 5.39 15.51 -6.31
CA LYS A 377 5.93 16.86 -6.10
C LYS A 377 7.47 16.91 -6.12
N PRO A 378 8.21 16.01 -5.45
CA PRO A 378 9.67 15.94 -5.57
C PRO A 378 10.18 15.64 -6.98
N LEU A 379 9.35 15.04 -7.84
CA LEU A 379 9.65 14.77 -9.24
C LEU A 379 9.32 15.96 -10.17
N GLY A 380 8.97 17.12 -9.61
CA GLY A 380 8.62 18.32 -10.38
C GLY A 380 7.18 18.36 -10.88
N CYS A 381 6.32 17.42 -10.47
CA CYS A 381 4.91 17.38 -10.83
C CYS A 381 4.03 17.71 -9.61
N ASP A 382 3.56 18.96 -9.51
CA ASP A 382 2.77 19.43 -8.36
C ASP A 382 1.26 19.40 -8.62
N ILE A 383 0.66 18.23 -8.45
CA ILE A 383 -0.81 18.10 -8.49
C ILE A 383 -1.49 18.64 -7.22
N LEU A 384 -0.77 18.79 -6.09
CA LEU A 384 -1.32 19.32 -4.83
C LEU A 384 -1.72 20.80 -4.93
N SER A 385 -1.12 21.52 -5.89
CA SER A 385 -1.53 22.88 -6.26
C SER A 385 -2.91 22.94 -6.93
N ASN A 386 -3.45 21.82 -7.40
CA ASN A 386 -4.74 21.79 -8.08
C ASN A 386 -5.89 22.01 -7.06
N PRO A 387 -6.72 23.06 -7.24
CA PRO A 387 -7.81 23.35 -6.31
C PRO A 387 -8.86 22.23 -6.22
N ARG A 388 -8.92 21.31 -7.19
CA ARG A 388 -9.80 20.13 -7.13
C ARG A 388 -9.42 19.17 -6.01
N LEU A 389 -8.13 18.98 -5.74
CA LEU A 389 -7.68 18.13 -4.63
C LEU A 389 -8.09 18.69 -3.29
N LYS A 390 -7.93 20.01 -3.10
CA LYS A 390 -8.43 20.68 -1.90
C LYS A 390 -9.93 20.49 -1.74
N LYS A 391 -10.70 20.62 -2.83
CA LYS A 391 -12.15 20.38 -2.82
C LYS A 391 -12.52 18.96 -2.41
N MET A 392 -11.75 17.94 -2.78
CA MET A 392 -12.01 16.56 -2.33
C MET A 392 -11.93 16.42 -0.81
N VAL A 393 -11.04 17.16 -0.15
CA VAL A 393 -11.00 17.21 1.32
C VAL A 393 -12.14 18.07 1.88
N ASP A 394 -12.40 19.22 1.27
CA ASP A 394 -13.49 20.11 1.68
C ASP A 394 -14.86 19.41 1.60
N PHE A 395 -15.04 18.47 0.66
CA PHE A 395 -16.26 17.68 0.48
C PHE A 395 -16.72 17.03 1.79
N TYR A 396 -15.82 16.43 2.58
CA TYR A 396 -16.19 15.78 3.86
C TYR A 396 -16.62 16.77 4.94
N VAL A 397 -16.07 17.99 4.91
CA VAL A 397 -16.57 19.07 5.76
C VAL A 397 -17.99 19.42 5.30
N GLN A 398 -18.20 19.57 3.99
CA GLN A 398 -19.49 19.95 3.42
C GLN A 398 -20.57 18.86 3.54
N THR A 399 -20.23 17.59 3.68
CA THR A 399 -21.20 16.51 3.92
C THR A 399 -21.49 16.27 5.40
N THR A 400 -20.84 17.00 6.32
CA THR A 400 -21.15 16.92 7.74
C THR A 400 -22.48 17.62 8.04
N VAL A 401 -23.49 16.88 8.48
CA VAL A 401 -24.84 17.38 8.78
C VAL A 401 -25.16 17.35 10.29
N ALA A 402 -25.95 18.33 10.74
CA ALA A 402 -26.31 18.59 12.12
C ALA A 402 -25.11 18.56 13.08
N ASP A 403 -23.94 19.02 12.61
CA ASP A 403 -22.64 18.95 13.27
C ASP A 403 -22.28 17.55 13.78
N ARG A 404 -22.87 16.45 13.31
CA ARG A 404 -22.67 15.14 13.93
C ARG A 404 -22.73 13.95 12.99
N PHE A 405 -23.38 14.08 11.85
CA PHE A 405 -23.69 12.96 10.98
C PHE A 405 -23.15 13.20 9.58
N SER A 406 -23.04 12.13 8.79
CA SER A 406 -23.01 12.20 7.34
C SER A 406 -24.31 11.58 6.82
N PRO A 407 -24.85 12.05 5.69
CA PRO A 407 -25.83 11.28 4.93
C PRO A 407 -25.26 9.89 4.60
N CYS A 408 -26.10 8.87 4.66
CA CYS A 408 -25.82 7.55 4.11
C CYS A 408 -26.35 7.57 2.67
N ILE A 409 -25.43 7.63 1.71
CA ILE A 409 -25.74 7.68 0.28
C ILE A 409 -24.82 6.66 -0.38
N GLY A 410 -25.41 5.75 -1.16
CA GLY A 410 -24.70 4.60 -1.71
C GLY A 410 -24.16 3.67 -0.62
N ASP A 411 -23.26 2.75 -1.00
CA ASP A 411 -22.62 1.82 -0.06
C ASP A 411 -21.88 2.60 1.03
N ALA A 412 -22.47 2.73 2.20
CA ALA A 412 -21.97 3.53 3.30
C ALA A 412 -22.20 2.81 4.63
N HIS A 413 -21.45 3.21 5.67
CA HIS A 413 -21.68 2.69 7.02
C HIS A 413 -22.91 3.35 7.66
N GLY A 414 -24.08 3.12 7.06
CA GLY A 414 -25.38 3.44 7.63
C GLY A 414 -25.77 2.43 8.72
N ASP A 415 -26.57 2.88 9.67
CA ASP A 415 -27.30 1.96 10.53
C ASP A 415 -28.76 2.45 10.66
N MET A 416 -29.67 1.49 10.82
CA MET A 416 -31.10 1.73 11.03
C MET A 416 -31.41 2.45 12.35
N THR A 417 -30.40 2.79 13.15
CA THR A 417 -30.55 3.27 14.53
C THR A 417 -30.03 4.69 14.78
N GLY A 418 -29.35 5.34 13.83
CA GLY A 418 -28.65 6.58 14.19
C GLY A 418 -27.92 7.39 13.12
N GLY A 419 -27.83 6.94 11.86
CA GLY A 419 -27.13 7.66 10.79
C GLY A 419 -25.59 7.57 10.88
N ALA A 420 -24.90 7.68 9.74
CA ALA A 420 -23.45 7.48 9.67
C ALA A 420 -22.67 8.57 10.41
N ALA A 421 -21.52 8.20 10.98
CA ALA A 421 -20.54 9.17 11.44
C ALA A 421 -19.93 9.94 10.23
N PRO A 422 -19.63 11.24 10.39
CA PRO A 422 -18.89 12.00 9.40
C PRO A 422 -17.57 11.33 9.06
N VAL A 423 -17.22 11.30 7.78
CA VAL A 423 -15.92 10.80 7.29
C VAL A 423 -14.83 11.85 7.54
N LEU A 424 -14.64 12.22 8.80
CA LEU A 424 -13.64 13.17 9.26
C LEU A 424 -12.38 12.40 9.71
N ASN A 425 -11.66 11.86 8.73
CA ASN A 425 -10.47 11.05 8.97
C ASN A 425 -9.26 11.93 9.41
N ARG A 426 -8.75 11.72 10.62
CA ARG A 426 -7.63 12.52 11.17
C ARG A 426 -6.36 12.53 10.31
N TYR A 427 -6.10 11.47 9.55
CA TYR A 427 -4.91 11.39 8.70
C TYR A 427 -5.08 12.21 7.42
N ILE A 428 -6.24 12.12 6.75
CA ILE A 428 -6.55 12.96 5.57
C ILE A 428 -6.49 14.44 5.96
N PHE A 429 -7.17 14.82 7.04
CA PHE A 429 -7.21 16.21 7.50
C PHE A 429 -5.87 16.70 8.06
N GLY A 430 -5.08 15.80 8.67
CA GLY A 430 -3.71 16.10 9.11
C GLY A 430 -2.81 16.47 7.94
N LYS A 431 -2.78 15.64 6.90
CA LYS A 431 -2.06 15.93 5.65
C LYS A 431 -2.56 17.21 4.98
N ALA A 432 -3.88 17.36 4.85
CA ALA A 432 -4.47 18.56 4.24
C ALA A 432 -4.08 19.85 5.01
N TYR A 433 -4.03 19.81 6.33
CA TYR A 433 -3.58 20.94 7.14
C TYR A 433 -2.09 21.23 6.94
N GLN A 434 -1.24 20.20 6.87
CA GLN A 434 0.19 20.38 6.57
C GLN A 434 0.41 21.01 5.18
N ILE A 435 -0.39 20.62 4.18
CA ILE A 435 -0.27 21.09 2.79
C ILE A 435 -0.80 22.53 2.64
N TRP A 436 -2.01 22.81 3.14
CA TRP A 436 -2.73 24.07 2.84
C TRP A 436 -2.89 25.01 4.03
N GLY A 437 -2.70 24.56 5.28
CA GLY A 437 -2.83 25.38 6.48
C GLY A 437 -4.23 25.94 6.73
N ASP A 438 -5.27 25.39 6.09
CA ASP A 438 -6.64 25.92 6.17
C ASP A 438 -7.20 25.77 7.60
N PRO A 439 -7.69 26.85 8.24
CA PRO A 439 -8.26 26.80 9.59
C PRO A 439 -9.42 25.81 9.74
N ILE A 440 -10.16 25.48 8.68
CA ILE A 440 -11.26 24.52 8.78
C ILE A 440 -10.75 23.11 9.09
N TYR A 441 -9.59 22.72 8.56
CA TYR A 441 -9.00 21.41 8.85
C TYR A 441 -8.51 21.31 10.29
N ALA A 442 -7.98 22.41 10.82
CA ALA A 442 -7.61 22.50 12.23
C ALA A 442 -8.84 22.34 13.16
N LYS A 443 -9.98 22.95 12.81
CA LYS A 443 -11.26 22.75 13.54
C LYS A 443 -11.73 21.30 13.49
N VAL A 444 -11.59 20.62 12.34
CA VAL A 444 -11.89 19.19 12.21
C VAL A 444 -10.95 18.36 13.10
N LEU A 445 -9.65 18.60 13.07
CA LEU A 445 -8.67 17.88 13.87
C LEU A 445 -8.90 18.06 15.38
N ASN A 446 -9.27 19.26 15.83
CA ASN A 446 -9.67 19.51 17.22
C ASN A 446 -10.87 18.67 17.65
N ARG A 447 -11.71 18.24 16.70
CA ARG A 447 -12.90 17.43 16.96
C ARG A 447 -12.61 15.94 16.94
N VAL A 448 -11.83 15.45 15.98
CA VAL A 448 -11.59 14.00 15.79
C VAL A 448 -10.26 13.50 16.37
N GLY A 449 -9.46 14.43 16.91
CA GLY A 449 -8.11 14.21 17.39
C GLY A 449 -7.06 14.45 16.31
N TRP A 450 -5.92 14.99 16.71
CA TRP A 450 -4.74 15.12 15.87
C TRP A 450 -4.07 13.76 15.66
N PRO A 451 -3.43 13.50 14.50
CA PRO A 451 -2.61 12.31 14.32
C PRO A 451 -1.42 12.33 15.30
N ALA A 452 -0.93 11.16 15.69
CA ALA A 452 0.34 11.08 16.43
C ALA A 452 1.52 11.39 15.47
N PRO A 453 2.63 11.94 15.97
CA PRO A 453 3.78 12.22 15.13
C PRO A 453 4.40 10.92 14.63
N GLU A 454 4.82 10.89 13.37
CA GLU A 454 5.65 9.81 12.85
C GLU A 454 7.07 9.88 13.44
N ILE A 455 7.80 8.77 13.40
CA ILE A 455 9.13 8.69 14.05
C ILE A 455 10.10 9.75 13.54
N ALA A 456 10.00 10.16 12.27
CA ALA A 456 10.87 11.15 11.65
C ALA A 456 10.35 12.59 11.74
N GLU A 457 9.14 12.81 12.26
CA GLU A 457 8.57 14.15 12.45
C GLU A 457 9.07 14.79 13.74
N LYS A 458 8.95 16.11 13.86
CA LYS A 458 9.29 16.86 15.09
C LYS A 458 8.05 16.95 15.97
N PRO A 459 7.94 16.22 17.10
CA PRO A 459 6.74 16.26 17.94
C PRO A 459 6.40 17.68 18.39
N GLU A 460 7.40 18.50 18.69
CA GLU A 460 7.21 19.89 19.13
C GLU A 460 6.55 20.77 18.06
N ALA A 461 6.78 20.47 16.77
CA ALA A 461 6.15 21.21 15.67
C ALA A 461 4.66 20.86 15.56
N LEU A 462 4.31 19.58 15.75
CA LEU A 462 2.93 19.12 15.80
C LEU A 462 2.21 19.67 17.03
N GLU A 463 2.84 19.62 18.21
CA GLU A 463 2.31 20.20 19.45
C GLU A 463 2.08 21.70 19.32
N ALA A 464 3.00 22.44 18.68
CA ALA A 464 2.83 23.87 18.44
C ALA A 464 1.68 24.15 17.46
N ALA A 465 1.52 23.33 16.41
CA ALA A 465 0.42 23.43 15.47
C ALA A 465 -0.93 23.16 16.16
N GLU A 466 -1.01 22.11 16.97
CA GLU A 466 -2.18 21.77 17.77
C GLU A 466 -2.51 22.88 18.79
N ALA A 467 -1.51 23.40 19.50
CA ALA A 467 -1.71 24.48 20.47
C ALA A 467 -2.27 25.75 19.81
N LYS A 468 -1.74 26.12 18.63
CA LYS A 468 -2.25 27.25 17.84
C LYS A 468 -3.66 26.99 17.31
N ALA A 469 -3.94 25.76 16.90
CA ALA A 469 -5.24 25.37 16.39
C ALA A 469 -6.32 25.30 17.47
N LYS A 470 -5.96 25.04 18.73
CA LYS A 470 -6.91 24.89 19.84
C LYS A 470 -7.83 26.09 20.01
N SER A 471 -7.33 27.30 19.79
CA SER A 471 -8.15 28.53 19.89
C SER A 471 -9.20 28.66 18.78
N LEU A 472 -9.09 27.87 17.69
CA LEU A 472 -10.07 27.88 16.60
C LEU A 472 -11.36 27.13 16.94
N GLY A 473 -11.37 26.34 18.03
CA GLY A 473 -12.52 25.55 18.46
C GLY A 473 -12.82 24.36 17.54
N THR A 474 -14.05 23.84 17.64
CA THR A 474 -14.54 22.67 16.89
C THR A 474 -15.79 22.96 16.05
N ASP A 475 -16.35 24.17 16.15
CA ASP A 475 -17.55 24.56 15.38
C ASP A 475 -17.16 24.76 13.91
N LEU A 476 -17.78 24.00 13.01
CA LEU A 476 -17.55 24.11 11.56
C LEU A 476 -18.35 25.26 10.94
N ASP A 477 -19.29 25.85 11.69
CA ASP A 477 -20.15 26.97 11.27
C ASP A 477 -20.91 26.70 9.95
N LEU A 478 -21.24 25.42 9.70
CA LEU A 478 -21.96 25.01 8.51
C LEU A 478 -23.40 25.54 8.53
N LYS A 479 -23.90 25.86 7.33
CA LYS A 479 -25.26 26.35 7.11
C LYS A 479 -25.95 25.47 6.07
N THR A 480 -27.24 25.73 5.87
CA THR A 480 -27.97 25.28 4.68
C THR A 480 -27.15 25.56 3.42
N ARG A 481 -26.99 24.53 2.59
CA ARG A 481 -26.07 24.52 1.45
C ARG A 481 -26.50 23.51 0.42
N ASP A 482 -25.97 23.69 -0.78
CA ASP A 482 -26.25 22.83 -1.93
C ASP A 482 -24.93 22.40 -2.58
N LEU A 483 -24.73 21.09 -2.64
CA LEU A 483 -23.61 20.44 -3.33
C LEU A 483 -24.10 19.92 -4.67
N GLY A 484 -24.58 20.82 -5.54
CA GLY A 484 -25.26 20.43 -6.78
C GLY A 484 -24.40 19.77 -7.86
N GLY A 485 -23.08 19.77 -7.72
CA GLY A 485 -22.18 18.93 -8.51
C GLY A 485 -22.17 17.46 -8.06
N TYR A 486 -22.35 17.20 -6.77
CA TYR A 486 -22.59 15.84 -6.23
C TYR A 486 -24.08 15.46 -6.25
N GLY A 487 -24.96 16.46 -6.21
CA GLY A 487 -26.41 16.32 -6.12
C GLY A 487 -26.89 16.09 -4.69
N LEU A 488 -26.48 16.95 -3.76
CA LEU A 488 -26.93 16.86 -2.36
C LEU A 488 -27.34 18.24 -1.83
N ALA A 489 -28.63 18.39 -1.52
CA ALA A 489 -29.14 19.56 -0.82
C ALA A 489 -29.16 19.26 0.68
N VAL A 490 -28.67 20.21 1.49
CA VAL A 490 -28.67 20.13 2.96
C VAL A 490 -29.39 21.35 3.53
N LEU A 491 -30.46 21.11 4.29
CA LEU A 491 -31.22 22.12 5.01
C LEU A 491 -31.00 21.94 6.51
N GLU A 492 -30.45 22.95 7.20
CA GLU A 492 -30.11 22.82 8.63
C GLU A 492 -30.54 24.04 9.44
N THR A 493 -30.91 23.81 10.69
CA THR A 493 -31.26 24.86 11.64
C THR A 493 -31.11 24.42 13.10
N GLY A 494 -30.88 25.38 13.98
CA GLY A 494 -30.62 25.13 15.41
C GLY A 494 -29.14 24.92 15.71
N LYS A 495 -28.81 24.62 16.98
CA LYS A 495 -27.45 24.31 17.45
C LYS A 495 -27.52 23.31 18.62
N GLY A 496 -26.42 22.60 18.87
CA GLY A 496 -26.33 21.60 19.95
C GLY A 496 -27.42 20.53 19.82
N ASP A 497 -28.03 20.13 20.95
CA ASP A 497 -29.08 19.10 20.98
C ASP A 497 -30.35 19.49 20.20
N SER A 498 -30.53 20.76 19.86
CA SER A 498 -31.66 21.26 19.09
C SER A 498 -31.39 21.33 17.58
N HIS A 499 -30.16 21.00 17.15
CA HIS A 499 -29.77 21.01 15.73
C HIS A 499 -30.59 19.96 14.97
N ARG A 500 -31.21 20.41 13.88
CA ARG A 500 -32.04 19.61 12.98
C ARG A 500 -31.56 19.81 11.56
N ALA A 501 -31.52 18.72 10.81
CA ALA A 501 -31.11 18.73 9.41
C ALA A 501 -32.04 17.84 8.58
N ALA A 502 -32.23 18.20 7.33
CA ALA A 502 -32.81 17.33 6.31
C ALA A 502 -31.94 17.40 5.05
N THR A 503 -31.75 16.27 4.41
CA THR A 503 -31.03 16.19 3.13
C THR A 503 -31.92 15.63 2.05
N LEU A 504 -31.68 16.06 0.81
CA LEU A 504 -32.26 15.48 -0.39
C LEU A 504 -31.11 15.09 -1.32
N TYR A 505 -30.99 13.80 -1.60
CA TYR A 505 -30.06 13.31 -2.61
C TYR A 505 -30.72 13.37 -3.99
N TYR A 506 -30.08 14.04 -4.94
CA TYR A 506 -30.55 14.21 -6.32
C TYR A 506 -29.40 14.02 -7.33
N GLY A 507 -28.35 13.30 -6.92
CA GLY A 507 -27.15 13.02 -7.72
C GLY A 507 -27.37 12.04 -8.88
N SER A 508 -26.27 11.64 -9.50
CA SER A 508 -26.26 10.67 -10.61
C SER A 508 -26.59 9.25 -10.16
N GLU A 509 -26.91 8.39 -11.12
CA GLU A 509 -27.19 6.95 -10.94
C GLU A 509 -26.05 6.04 -11.45
N GLY A 510 -24.91 6.63 -11.77
CA GLY A 510 -23.94 6.12 -12.73
C GLY A 510 -22.59 5.69 -12.15
N ALA A 511 -22.44 5.58 -10.83
CA ALA A 511 -21.20 5.08 -10.22
C ALA A 511 -21.38 3.74 -9.51
N TRP A 512 -20.27 3.10 -9.19
CA TRP A 512 -20.22 1.69 -8.77
C TRP A 512 -20.90 1.39 -7.44
N HIS A 513 -20.91 2.36 -6.52
CA HIS A 513 -21.43 2.21 -5.17
C HIS A 513 -22.70 3.04 -4.94
N GLY A 514 -23.40 3.46 -6.00
CA GLY A 514 -24.66 4.19 -5.91
C GLY A 514 -25.86 3.30 -5.62
N HIS A 515 -26.87 3.85 -4.95
CA HIS A 515 -28.18 3.22 -4.76
C HIS A 515 -29.20 3.74 -5.78
N PHE A 516 -30.27 2.97 -6.00
CA PHE A 516 -31.40 3.41 -6.84
C PHE A 516 -32.38 4.30 -6.05
N ASP A 517 -31.86 5.39 -5.47
CA ASP A 517 -32.55 6.18 -4.44
C ASP A 517 -32.52 7.70 -4.72
N ARG A 518 -32.52 8.12 -5.98
CA ARG A 518 -32.66 9.55 -6.30
C ARG A 518 -33.95 10.13 -5.70
N LEU A 519 -33.84 11.36 -5.23
CA LEU A 519 -34.83 12.09 -4.44
C LEU A 519 -35.08 11.49 -3.04
N ASN A 520 -34.20 10.60 -2.57
CA ASN A 520 -34.24 10.11 -1.20
C ASN A 520 -33.97 11.25 -0.21
N ILE A 521 -34.66 11.17 0.93
CA ILE A 521 -34.62 12.17 1.99
C ILE A 521 -34.15 11.51 3.27
N SER A 522 -33.13 12.09 3.88
CA SER A 522 -32.73 11.75 5.25
C SER A 522 -33.00 12.93 6.17
N MET A 523 -33.27 12.64 7.45
CA MET A 523 -33.57 13.69 8.43
C MET A 523 -33.00 13.36 9.79
N TRP A 524 -32.47 14.39 10.46
CA TRP A 524 -31.93 14.34 11.81
C TRP A 524 -32.62 15.36 12.70
N SER A 525 -32.92 14.95 13.92
CA SER A 525 -33.54 15.81 14.93
C SER A 525 -33.23 15.27 16.33
N ARG A 526 -32.99 16.18 17.28
CA ARG A 526 -32.69 15.83 18.68
C ARG A 526 -31.51 14.87 18.81
N GLY A 527 -30.48 15.07 18.00
CA GLY A 527 -29.26 14.26 18.01
C GLY A 527 -29.44 12.81 17.52
N ARG A 528 -30.48 12.54 16.72
CA ARG A 528 -30.75 11.20 16.14
C ARG A 528 -31.17 11.32 14.68
N CYS A 529 -30.86 10.30 13.90
CA CYS A 529 -31.47 10.10 12.59
C CYS A 529 -32.92 9.62 12.78
N VAL A 530 -33.88 10.31 12.17
CA VAL A 530 -35.33 10.00 12.26
C VAL A 530 -35.90 9.47 10.95
N LEU A 531 -35.21 9.72 9.82
CA LEU A 531 -35.45 9.10 8.53
C LEU A 531 -34.10 8.55 8.03
N PRO A 532 -33.74 7.31 8.44
CA PRO A 532 -32.47 6.71 8.06
C PRO A 532 -32.50 6.13 6.65
N GLU A 533 -31.31 5.97 6.10
CA GLU A 533 -31.01 5.16 4.92
C GLU A 533 -30.09 4.01 5.40
N MET A 534 -30.18 2.84 4.76
CA MET A 534 -29.60 1.60 5.29
C MET A 534 -28.08 1.53 5.16
N GLY A 535 -27.50 2.31 4.26
CA GLY A 535 -26.12 2.22 3.85
C GLY A 535 -25.90 1.15 2.80
#